data_AF-A0A0F2NNP4-F1
#
_entry.id   AF-A0A0F2NNP4-F1
#
_cell.length_a   1.000
_cell.length_b   1.000
_cell.length_c   1.000
_cell.angle_alpha   90.00
_cell.angle_beta   90.00
_cell.angle_gamma   90.00
#
_symmetry.space_group_name_H-M   'P 1'
#
loop_
_entity.id
_entity.type
_entity.pdbx_description
1 polymer ?
#
loop_
_entity_poly.entity_id
_entity_poly.type
_entity_poly.pdbx_seq_one_letter_code
_entity_poly.pdbx_strand_id
1 'polypeptide(L)'
;MKFRPCIDLHDGVVKQIVGSTLCDTNPQAVQTNFVAEKSPSWFAELYRSDNLTGGHIIKLGPGNDAAAEEALGAWPGGMQLGGGITADNAGTWLDKGASHVIVTSYVFRDGMIDIDRMNKLVKAVGRNRLVLDLSCRKRDGLYYIVTDRWQKFTSVAISPEVLTDLAGYCDEFLIHAADVEGKCSGIEVPLVEKLAQWTPIATTYAGGIRDRADLQLIDEAGSGRLDFTVGSALDIFGGKTLTYRDTVDFRRSAEEEKHV
;
A
#
# COMPACT_ATOMS: atom_id res chain seq x y z
N MET A 1 -1.01 -5.90 -15.48
CA MET A 1 -0.75 -5.62 -14.07
C MET A 1 0.19 -4.42 -13.96
N LYS A 2 -0.06 -3.44 -13.08
CA LYS A 2 0.82 -2.28 -12.90
C LYS A 2 1.74 -2.44 -11.68
N PHE A 3 2.96 -1.96 -11.81
CA PHE A 3 3.82 -1.68 -10.66
C PHE A 3 3.41 -0.36 -10.00
N ARG A 4 3.04 -0.40 -8.73
CA ARG A 4 2.71 0.76 -7.89
C ARG A 4 3.85 0.94 -6.86
N PRO A 5 4.76 1.91 -7.04
CA PRO A 5 5.91 2.06 -6.17
C PRO A 5 5.54 2.59 -4.78
N CYS A 6 6.38 2.37 -3.77
CA CYS A 6 6.13 2.81 -2.40
C CYS A 6 7.24 3.73 -1.85
N ILE A 7 6.88 4.59 -0.89
CA ILE A 7 7.80 5.39 -0.08
C ILE A 7 7.33 5.32 1.37
N ASP A 8 7.96 4.47 2.17
CA ASP A 8 7.65 4.33 3.60
C ASP A 8 8.51 5.29 4.41
N LEU A 9 7.85 6.18 5.18
CA LEU A 9 8.49 7.23 5.95
C LEU A 9 8.42 6.92 7.44
N HIS A 10 9.56 6.97 8.13
CA HIS A 10 9.61 6.85 9.59
C HIS A 10 10.68 7.80 10.15
N ASP A 11 10.27 8.71 11.04
CA ASP A 11 11.06 9.84 11.53
C ASP A 11 11.57 10.76 10.41
N GLY A 12 10.74 10.97 9.37
CA GLY A 12 11.05 11.84 8.25
C GLY A 12 12.05 11.27 7.25
N VAL A 13 12.43 9.99 7.39
CA VAL A 13 13.39 9.31 6.50
C VAL A 13 12.71 8.14 5.80
N VAL A 14 13.08 7.90 4.54
CA VAL A 14 12.63 6.72 3.80
C VAL A 14 13.27 5.47 4.40
N LYS A 15 12.45 4.54 4.88
CA LYS A 15 12.90 3.28 5.49
C LYS A 15 12.12 2.10 4.92
N GLN A 16 12.74 0.93 4.91
CA GLN A 16 12.03 -0.34 4.77
C GLN A 16 12.06 -1.06 6.12
N ILE A 17 10.88 -1.40 6.64
CA ILE A 17 10.71 -1.99 7.97
C ILE A 17 10.00 -3.34 7.83
N VAL A 18 10.33 -4.29 8.70
CA VAL A 18 9.54 -5.52 8.84
C VAL A 18 8.27 -5.19 9.62
N GLY A 19 7.12 -5.16 8.93
CA GLY A 19 5.86 -4.62 9.47
C GLY A 19 5.50 -5.15 10.87
N SER A 20 5.65 -6.45 11.11
CA SER A 20 5.32 -7.09 12.40
C SER A 20 6.15 -6.61 13.60
N THR A 21 7.22 -5.84 13.38
CA THR A 21 8.10 -5.33 14.45
C THR A 21 7.78 -3.90 14.88
N LEU A 22 6.85 -3.23 14.19
CA LEU A 22 6.49 -1.84 14.47
C LEU A 22 5.75 -1.72 15.82
N CYS A 23 6.34 -0.99 16.78
CA CYS A 23 5.81 -0.86 18.13
C CYS A 23 6.11 0.53 18.74
N ASP A 24 5.07 1.31 19.05
CA ASP A 24 5.24 2.66 19.64
C ASP A 24 5.81 2.63 21.06
N THR A 25 5.50 1.59 21.84
CA THR A 25 5.95 1.46 23.22
C THR A 25 7.36 0.93 23.34
N ASN A 26 7.93 0.42 22.24
CA ASN A 26 9.33 0.04 22.15
C ASN A 26 9.90 0.34 20.76
N PRO A 27 10.20 1.62 20.45
CA PRO A 27 10.74 2.03 19.15
C PRO A 27 12.06 1.35 18.79
N GLN A 28 12.82 0.84 19.76
CA GLN A 28 14.08 0.11 19.51
C GLN A 28 13.87 -1.32 19.00
N ALA A 29 12.65 -1.87 19.11
CA ALA A 29 12.33 -3.21 18.60
C ALA A 29 12.00 -3.23 17.10
N VAL A 30 11.91 -2.07 16.45
CA VAL A 30 11.58 -1.96 15.03
C VAL A 30 12.73 -2.48 14.19
N GLN A 31 12.53 -3.61 13.54
CA GLN A 31 13.49 -4.18 12.62
C GLN A 31 13.46 -3.42 11.31
N THR A 32 14.56 -2.74 11.01
CA THR A 32 14.72 -1.96 9.78
C THR A 32 15.58 -2.74 8.80
N ASN A 33 15.04 -3.03 7.61
CA ASN A 33 15.76 -3.65 6.51
C ASN A 33 16.70 -2.64 5.82
N PHE A 34 16.27 -1.38 5.75
CA PHE A 34 17.02 -0.33 5.06
C PHE A 34 16.64 1.07 5.57
N VAL A 35 17.63 1.96 5.61
CA VAL A 35 17.45 3.40 5.79
C VAL A 35 18.07 4.08 4.58
N ALA A 36 17.28 4.86 3.85
CA ALA A 36 17.76 5.51 2.64
C ALA A 36 18.68 6.69 2.97
N GLU A 37 19.77 6.81 2.20
CA GLU A 37 20.57 8.04 2.13
C GLU A 37 19.90 9.09 1.24
N LYS A 38 19.04 8.66 0.32
CA LYS A 38 18.32 9.52 -0.63
C LYS A 38 17.08 10.14 0.03
N SER A 39 16.74 11.35 -0.40
CA SER A 39 15.57 12.07 0.09
C SER A 39 14.26 11.47 -0.42
N PRO A 40 13.12 11.70 0.27
CA PRO A 40 11.80 11.33 -0.24
C PRO A 40 11.50 11.90 -1.63
N SER A 41 11.91 13.14 -1.92
CA SER A 41 11.79 13.76 -3.25
C SER A 41 12.51 12.97 -4.33
N TRP A 42 13.71 12.46 -4.06
CA TRP A 42 14.50 11.70 -5.03
C TRP A 42 13.75 10.44 -5.51
N PHE A 43 13.09 9.72 -4.60
CA PHE A 43 12.27 8.55 -4.96
C PHE A 43 11.04 8.97 -5.79
N ALA A 44 10.35 10.04 -5.40
CA ALA A 44 9.21 10.54 -6.15
C ALA A 44 9.60 11.04 -7.56
N GLU A 45 10.75 11.71 -7.72
CA GLU A 45 11.30 12.12 -9.02
C GLU A 45 11.67 10.92 -9.89
N LEU A 46 12.27 9.90 -9.30
CA LEU A 46 12.57 8.64 -10.00
C LEU A 46 11.28 8.03 -10.57
N TYR A 47 10.26 7.86 -9.74
CA TYR A 47 8.99 7.28 -10.17
C TYR A 47 8.26 8.16 -11.21
N ARG A 48 8.39 9.49 -11.08
CA ARG A 48 7.88 10.46 -12.05
C ARG A 48 8.55 10.30 -13.41
N SER A 49 9.87 10.09 -13.43
CA SER A 49 10.64 9.93 -14.67
C SER A 49 10.20 8.71 -15.48
N ASP A 50 9.72 7.66 -14.81
CA ASP A 50 9.16 6.45 -15.42
C ASP A 50 7.62 6.46 -15.55
N ASN A 51 6.96 7.55 -15.15
CA ASN A 51 5.49 7.72 -15.18
C ASN A 51 4.72 6.58 -14.47
N LEU A 52 5.21 6.17 -13.29
CA LEU A 52 4.58 5.18 -12.39
C LEU A 52 3.51 5.78 -11.44
N THR A 53 2.28 5.95 -11.91
CA THR A 53 1.22 6.61 -11.12
C THR A 53 0.53 5.69 -10.10
N GLY A 54 -0.01 6.30 -9.03
CA GLY A 54 -0.72 5.62 -7.94
C GLY A 54 0.15 4.73 -7.07
N GLY A 55 1.47 4.96 -7.11
CA GLY A 55 2.33 4.57 -6.00
C GLY A 55 1.94 5.32 -4.72
N HIS A 56 2.38 4.83 -3.56
CA HIS A 56 1.94 5.34 -2.27
C HIS A 56 3.09 5.78 -1.37
N ILE A 57 2.87 6.87 -0.64
CA ILE A 57 3.71 7.33 0.45
C ILE A 57 3.00 6.95 1.76
N ILE A 58 3.66 6.20 2.66
CA ILE A 58 3.06 5.78 3.93
C ILE A 58 3.83 6.42 5.09
N LYS A 59 3.13 7.22 5.90
CA LYS A 59 3.68 7.78 7.14
C LYS A 59 3.55 6.77 8.28
N LEU A 60 4.67 6.18 8.67
CA LEU A 60 4.77 5.24 9.78
C LEU A 60 5.10 6.02 11.06
N GLY A 61 4.06 6.43 11.79
CA GLY A 61 4.21 7.18 13.03
C GLY A 61 4.33 8.71 12.84
N PRO A 62 4.63 9.45 13.92
CA PRO A 62 4.78 10.90 13.89
C PRO A 62 6.07 11.35 13.19
N GLY A 63 6.20 12.67 12.93
CA GLY A 63 7.43 13.26 12.39
C GLY A 63 7.63 13.12 10.88
N ASN A 64 6.65 12.60 10.15
CA ASN A 64 6.77 12.31 8.71
C ASN A 64 6.16 13.37 7.79
N ASP A 65 5.47 14.39 8.33
CA ASP A 65 4.69 15.32 7.52
C ASP A 65 5.55 16.13 6.54
N ALA A 66 6.68 16.68 7.00
CA ALA A 66 7.59 17.43 6.13
C ALA A 66 8.17 16.57 5.00
N ALA A 67 8.54 15.32 5.29
CA ALA A 67 9.05 14.37 4.31
C ALA A 67 7.98 13.94 3.30
N ALA A 68 6.74 13.77 3.76
CA ALA A 68 5.60 13.48 2.89
C ALA A 68 5.30 14.66 1.95
N GLU A 69 5.33 15.89 2.47
CA GLU A 69 5.18 17.11 1.65
C GLU A 69 6.29 17.23 0.60
N GLU A 70 7.52 16.92 0.98
CA GLU A 70 8.67 16.92 0.07
C GLU A 70 8.47 15.94 -1.10
N ALA A 71 8.07 14.69 -0.81
CA ALA A 71 7.79 13.69 -1.84
C ALA A 71 6.60 14.07 -2.73
N LEU A 72 5.51 14.57 -2.15
CA LEU A 72 4.33 15.02 -2.91
C LEU A 72 4.66 16.22 -3.80
N GLY A 73 5.46 17.17 -3.32
CA GLY A 73 5.89 18.34 -4.09
C GLY A 73 6.76 18.00 -5.31
N ALA A 74 7.53 16.91 -5.23
CA ALA A 74 8.33 16.41 -6.35
C ALA A 74 7.48 15.80 -7.48
N TRP A 75 6.32 15.24 -7.14
CA TRP A 75 5.36 14.71 -8.10
C TRP A 75 3.89 14.96 -7.74
N PRO A 76 3.41 16.20 -7.91
CA PRO A 76 2.03 16.55 -7.62
C PRO A 76 1.05 15.75 -8.49
N GLY A 77 0.04 15.14 -7.85
CA GLY A 77 -0.95 14.28 -8.48
C GLY A 77 -0.45 12.90 -8.92
N GLY A 78 0.83 12.58 -8.67
CA GLY A 78 1.41 11.28 -9.06
C GLY A 78 1.24 10.19 -8.01
N MET A 79 1.39 10.56 -6.73
CA MET A 79 1.47 9.64 -5.60
C MET A 79 0.25 9.76 -4.68
N GLN A 80 -0.12 8.65 -4.05
CA GLN A 80 -1.12 8.56 -2.99
C GLN A 80 -0.44 8.75 -1.62
N LEU A 81 -1.20 9.11 -0.58
CA LEU A 81 -0.64 9.31 0.77
C LEU A 81 -1.48 8.62 1.86
N GLY A 82 -0.83 7.79 2.68
CA GLY A 82 -1.40 7.16 3.88
C GLY A 82 -0.67 7.49 5.18
N GLY A 83 -1.26 7.02 6.28
CA GLY A 83 -0.71 7.17 7.65
C GLY A 83 -1.32 8.35 8.40
N GLY A 84 -2.22 8.05 9.35
CA GLY A 84 -2.88 9.05 10.19
C GLY A 84 -3.90 9.93 9.44
N ILE A 85 -4.46 9.45 8.33
CA ILE A 85 -5.50 10.17 7.58
C ILE A 85 -6.84 10.09 8.32
N THR A 86 -7.50 11.24 8.44
CA THR A 86 -8.84 11.42 8.99
C THR A 86 -9.67 12.32 8.08
N ALA A 87 -10.98 12.41 8.32
CA ALA A 87 -11.84 13.34 7.57
C ALA A 87 -11.39 14.82 7.71
N ASP A 88 -10.73 15.18 8.81
CA ASP A 88 -10.33 16.56 9.11
C ASP A 88 -9.05 16.98 8.38
N ASN A 89 -8.16 16.03 8.05
CA ASN A 89 -6.88 16.33 7.40
C ASN A 89 -6.77 15.85 5.95
N ALA A 90 -7.70 15.00 5.49
CA ALA A 90 -7.64 14.39 4.16
C ALA A 90 -7.59 15.44 3.04
N GLY A 91 -8.45 16.45 3.09
CA GLY A 91 -8.47 17.54 2.10
C GLY A 91 -7.14 18.30 2.02
N THR A 92 -6.49 18.55 3.16
CA THR A 92 -5.19 19.24 3.20
C THR A 92 -4.10 18.46 2.47
N TRP A 93 -4.07 17.13 2.60
CA TRP A 93 -3.07 16.30 1.91
C TRP A 93 -3.30 16.23 0.40
N LEU A 94 -4.56 16.25 0.01
CA LEU A 94 -5.00 16.36 -1.37
C LEU A 94 -4.59 17.72 -1.99
N ASP A 95 -4.71 18.82 -1.25
CA ASP A 95 -4.25 20.15 -1.68
C ASP A 95 -2.72 20.24 -1.77
N LYS A 96 -2.01 19.47 -0.93
CA LYS A 96 -0.54 19.33 -0.93
C LYS A 96 0.00 18.48 -2.07
N GLY A 97 -0.85 17.96 -2.96
CA GLY A 97 -0.45 17.25 -4.17
C GLY A 97 -0.63 15.74 -4.13
N ALA A 98 -1.26 15.17 -3.09
CA ALA A 98 -1.65 13.76 -3.13
C ALA A 98 -2.76 13.54 -4.17
N SER A 99 -2.60 12.52 -5.01
CA SER A 99 -3.65 12.10 -5.95
C SER A 99 -4.86 11.58 -5.19
N HIS A 100 -4.59 10.71 -4.21
CA HIS A 100 -5.55 10.11 -3.30
C HIS A 100 -5.01 10.13 -1.88
N VAL A 101 -5.92 10.02 -0.91
CA VAL A 101 -5.56 9.69 0.47
C VAL A 101 -5.90 8.24 0.78
N ILE A 102 -5.01 7.58 1.50
CA ILE A 102 -5.12 6.19 1.91
C ILE A 102 -5.53 6.16 3.38
N VAL A 103 -6.66 5.53 3.66
CA VAL A 103 -7.18 5.42 5.02
C VAL A 103 -7.09 3.99 5.52
N THR A 104 -6.54 3.86 6.73
CA THR A 104 -6.33 2.59 7.44
C THR A 104 -7.29 2.50 8.65
N SER A 105 -6.76 2.68 9.87
CA SER A 105 -7.49 2.43 11.12
C SER A 105 -8.61 3.42 11.43
N TYR A 106 -8.63 4.61 10.82
CA TYR A 106 -9.65 5.63 11.13
C TYR A 106 -11.07 5.13 10.86
N VAL A 107 -11.29 4.35 9.79
CA VAL A 107 -12.61 3.80 9.42
C VAL A 107 -12.97 2.52 10.18
N PHE A 108 -12.19 2.15 11.19
CA PHE A 108 -12.49 1.03 12.07
C PHE A 108 -12.66 1.53 13.50
N ARG A 109 -13.68 0.98 14.19
CA ARG A 109 -13.94 1.22 15.61
C ARG A 109 -14.46 -0.06 16.23
N ASP A 110 -13.90 -0.45 17.38
CA ASP A 110 -14.28 -1.66 18.11
C ASP A 110 -14.26 -2.94 17.27
N GLY A 111 -13.31 -3.01 16.32
CA GLY A 111 -13.14 -4.17 15.44
C GLY A 111 -14.20 -4.31 14.34
N MET A 112 -14.96 -3.25 14.07
CA MET A 112 -15.96 -3.15 13.01
C MET A 112 -15.67 -1.95 12.11
N ILE A 113 -16.23 -1.96 10.89
CA ILE A 113 -16.24 -0.77 10.02
C ILE A 113 -17.12 0.31 10.64
N ASP A 114 -16.58 1.52 10.78
CA ASP A 114 -17.29 2.70 11.24
C ASP A 114 -17.85 3.47 10.03
N ILE A 115 -19.11 3.17 9.69
CA ILE A 115 -19.81 3.75 8.54
C ILE A 115 -19.94 5.27 8.67
N ASP A 116 -20.09 5.82 9.87
CA ASP A 116 -20.17 7.27 10.06
C ASP A 116 -18.86 7.95 9.68
N ARG A 117 -17.72 7.38 10.09
CA ARG A 117 -16.40 7.87 9.71
C ARG A 117 -16.12 7.70 8.22
N MET A 118 -16.55 6.59 7.63
CA MET A 118 -16.45 6.36 6.19
C MET A 118 -17.23 7.44 5.40
N ASN A 119 -18.48 7.69 5.79
CA ASN A 119 -19.32 8.73 5.17
C ASN A 119 -18.73 10.14 5.32
N LYS A 120 -18.13 10.45 6.49
CA LYS A 120 -17.44 11.73 6.69
C LYS A 120 -16.26 11.90 5.74
N LEU A 121 -15.45 10.87 5.51
CA LEU A 121 -14.36 10.89 4.54
C LEU A 121 -14.86 11.10 3.12
N VAL A 122 -15.85 10.31 2.69
CA VAL A 122 -16.44 10.45 1.35
C VAL A 122 -17.02 11.84 1.15
N LYS A 123 -17.66 12.42 2.16
CA LYS A 123 -18.14 13.81 2.11
C LYS A 123 -17.01 14.83 2.00
N ALA A 124 -15.90 14.61 2.69
CA ALA A 124 -14.78 15.55 2.72
C ALA A 124 -13.99 15.55 1.41
N VAL A 125 -13.75 14.39 0.79
CA VAL A 125 -12.81 14.27 -0.34
C VAL A 125 -13.37 13.57 -1.59
N GLY A 126 -14.55 12.96 -1.49
CA GLY A 126 -15.13 12.14 -2.54
C GLY A 126 -14.53 10.73 -2.61
N ARG A 127 -15.35 9.74 -2.99
CA ARG A 127 -14.90 8.35 -3.15
C ARG A 127 -13.76 8.19 -4.14
N ASN A 128 -13.78 8.96 -5.24
CA ASN A 128 -12.80 8.88 -6.33
C ASN A 128 -11.39 9.42 -5.96
N ARG A 129 -11.18 9.81 -4.70
CA ARG A 129 -9.88 10.26 -4.17
C ARG A 129 -9.52 9.55 -2.87
N LEU A 130 -10.26 8.48 -2.55
CA LEU A 130 -10.08 7.68 -1.35
C LEU A 130 -9.57 6.29 -1.74
N VAL A 131 -8.56 5.82 -1.04
CA VAL A 131 -8.08 4.44 -1.09
C VAL A 131 -8.26 3.83 0.28
N LEU A 132 -8.80 2.62 0.35
CA LEU A 132 -8.89 1.86 1.60
C LEU A 132 -7.73 0.88 1.67
N ASP A 133 -6.90 1.04 2.71
CA ASP A 133 -5.86 0.07 3.04
C ASP A 133 -6.44 -0.97 4.01
N LEU A 134 -6.63 -2.18 3.48
CA LEU A 134 -7.20 -3.32 4.18
C LEU A 134 -6.09 -4.33 4.48
N SER A 135 -5.11 -3.88 5.26
CA SER A 135 -4.11 -4.74 5.89
C SER A 135 -4.76 -5.96 6.54
N CYS A 136 -4.30 -7.17 6.20
CA CYS A 136 -4.94 -8.41 6.63
C CYS A 136 -3.96 -9.49 7.11
N ARG A 137 -4.46 -10.38 7.98
CA ARG A 137 -3.73 -11.54 8.50
C ARG A 137 -4.58 -12.80 8.47
N LYS A 138 -3.92 -13.93 8.27
CA LYS A 138 -4.59 -15.23 8.22
C LYS A 138 -4.86 -15.76 9.63
N ARG A 139 -6.11 -16.11 9.91
CA ARG A 139 -6.54 -16.79 11.13
C ARG A 139 -7.68 -17.75 10.81
N ASP A 140 -7.55 -18.99 11.25
CA ASP A 140 -8.56 -20.05 11.06
C ASP A 140 -8.98 -20.24 9.58
N GLY A 141 -8.02 -20.11 8.66
CA GLY A 141 -8.25 -20.27 7.22
C GLY A 141 -8.87 -19.06 6.51
N LEU A 142 -9.18 -17.99 7.23
CA LEU A 142 -9.71 -16.73 6.68
C LEU A 142 -8.69 -15.60 6.83
N TYR A 143 -8.81 -14.57 5.99
CA TYR A 143 -8.00 -13.36 6.08
C TYR A 143 -8.82 -12.26 6.76
N TYR A 144 -8.43 -11.89 7.97
CA TYR A 144 -9.10 -10.84 8.74
C TYR A 144 -8.36 -9.52 8.59
N ILE A 145 -9.11 -8.43 8.46
CA ILE A 145 -8.56 -7.08 8.49
C ILE A 145 -7.96 -6.84 9.88
N VAL A 146 -6.78 -6.26 9.91
CA VAL A 146 -6.05 -5.91 11.13
C VAL A 146 -5.78 -4.41 11.18
N THR A 147 -5.89 -3.84 12.38
CA THR A 147 -5.59 -2.44 12.66
C THR A 147 -4.44 -2.34 13.66
N ASP A 148 -4.08 -1.11 14.04
CA ASP A 148 -3.05 -0.82 15.04
C ASP A 148 -1.72 -1.52 14.69
N ARG A 149 -1.18 -1.23 13.50
CA ARG A 149 0.06 -1.81 12.97
C ARG A 149 0.04 -3.34 12.94
N TRP A 150 -1.04 -3.90 12.39
CA TRP A 150 -1.20 -5.35 12.21
C TRP A 150 -1.35 -6.17 13.51
N GLN A 151 -1.46 -5.51 14.66
CA GLN A 151 -1.52 -6.16 15.97
C GLN A 151 -2.95 -6.52 16.39
N LYS A 152 -3.94 -5.70 16.02
CA LYS A 152 -5.32 -5.87 16.46
C LYS A 152 -6.18 -6.45 15.35
N PHE A 153 -6.65 -7.69 15.53
CA PHE A 153 -7.67 -8.27 14.66
C PHE A 153 -8.99 -7.54 14.79
N THR A 154 -9.58 -7.20 13.65
CA THR A 154 -11.00 -6.85 13.57
C THR A 154 -11.84 -8.14 13.48
N SER A 155 -13.15 -7.99 13.50
CA SER A 155 -14.09 -9.08 13.19
C SER A 155 -14.47 -9.13 11.71
N VAL A 156 -13.86 -8.29 10.88
CA VAL A 156 -14.16 -8.16 9.46
C VAL A 156 -13.17 -9.02 8.66
N ALA A 157 -13.69 -10.07 8.03
CA ALA A 157 -12.93 -10.89 7.09
C ALA A 157 -12.97 -10.30 5.68
N ILE A 158 -11.89 -10.48 4.91
CA ILE A 158 -11.88 -10.23 3.48
C ILE A 158 -12.83 -11.26 2.84
N SER A 159 -13.90 -10.77 2.22
CA SER A 159 -14.90 -11.56 1.49
C SER A 159 -15.43 -10.78 0.28
N PRO A 160 -16.08 -11.45 -0.69
CA PRO A 160 -16.72 -10.76 -1.82
C PRO A 160 -17.70 -9.67 -1.39
N GLU A 161 -18.52 -9.94 -0.37
CA GLU A 161 -19.56 -9.04 0.12
C GLU A 161 -18.92 -7.80 0.75
N VAL A 162 -17.93 -8.00 1.63
CA VAL A 162 -17.22 -6.89 2.28
C VAL A 162 -16.50 -6.01 1.26
N LEU A 163 -15.81 -6.61 0.28
CA LEU A 163 -15.10 -5.85 -0.76
C LEU A 163 -16.08 -5.11 -1.68
N THR A 164 -17.24 -5.70 -1.99
CA THR A 164 -18.29 -5.03 -2.77
C THR A 164 -18.88 -3.84 -2.04
N ASP A 165 -19.22 -4.01 -0.76
CA ASP A 165 -19.76 -2.93 0.07
C ASP A 165 -18.75 -1.79 0.23
N LEU A 166 -17.48 -2.11 0.51
CA LEU A 166 -16.43 -1.11 0.69
C LEU A 166 -16.08 -0.37 -0.60
N ALA A 167 -16.20 -1.02 -1.76
CA ALA A 167 -15.98 -0.39 -3.07
C ALA A 167 -17.01 0.72 -3.38
N GLY A 168 -18.11 0.78 -2.63
CA GLY A 168 -19.04 1.92 -2.66
C GLY A 168 -18.40 3.23 -2.18
N TYR A 169 -17.38 3.16 -1.33
CA TYR A 169 -16.82 4.31 -0.61
C TYR A 169 -15.46 4.78 -1.13
N CYS A 170 -14.74 3.98 -1.91
CA CYS A 170 -13.38 4.30 -2.38
C CYS A 170 -13.18 4.03 -3.87
N ASP A 171 -12.06 4.53 -4.39
CA ASP A 171 -11.65 4.37 -5.79
C ASP A 171 -10.78 3.13 -6.00
N GLU A 172 -9.89 2.85 -5.04
CA GLU A 172 -8.98 1.71 -5.07
C GLU A 172 -8.89 1.02 -3.70
N PHE A 173 -8.42 -0.23 -3.73
CA PHE A 173 -7.96 -0.96 -2.54
C PHE A 173 -6.45 -1.09 -2.53
N LEU A 174 -5.85 -0.93 -1.35
CA LEU A 174 -4.49 -1.35 -1.05
C LEU A 174 -4.55 -2.50 -0.04
N ILE A 175 -4.06 -3.69 -0.40
CA ILE A 175 -4.14 -4.87 0.46
C ILE A 175 -2.74 -5.28 0.90
N HIS A 176 -2.41 -5.01 2.17
CA HIS A 176 -1.18 -5.52 2.77
C HIS A 176 -1.37 -6.92 3.34
N ALA A 177 -0.60 -7.89 2.84
CA ALA A 177 -0.49 -9.23 3.39
C ALA A 177 0.49 -9.23 4.58
N ALA A 178 -0.02 -8.82 5.75
CA ALA A 178 0.82 -8.48 6.89
C ALA A 178 1.66 -9.63 7.46
N ASP A 179 1.25 -10.89 7.23
CA ASP A 179 2.03 -12.05 7.66
C ASP A 179 3.33 -12.23 6.85
N VAL A 180 3.46 -11.63 5.66
CA VAL A 180 4.65 -11.71 4.79
C VAL A 180 5.29 -10.34 4.50
N GLU A 181 4.70 -9.25 4.98
CA GLU A 181 5.15 -7.87 4.75
C GLU A 181 6.61 -7.63 5.21
N GLY A 182 7.42 -7.06 4.31
CA GLY A 182 8.84 -6.77 4.57
C GLY A 182 9.76 -7.99 4.79
N LYS A 183 9.27 -9.24 4.64
CA LYS A 183 10.06 -10.45 4.90
C LYS A 183 10.81 -11.00 3.68
N CYS A 184 10.43 -10.59 2.47
CA CYS A 184 10.98 -11.11 1.21
C CYS A 184 11.00 -12.66 1.18
N SER A 185 9.95 -13.29 1.70
CA SER A 185 9.87 -14.75 1.87
C SER A 185 8.92 -15.44 0.88
N GLY A 186 8.29 -14.69 -0.01
CA GLY A 186 7.22 -15.15 -0.91
C GLY A 186 5.86 -14.53 -0.57
N ILE A 187 4.98 -14.50 -1.56
CA ILE A 187 3.63 -13.92 -1.47
C ILE A 187 2.61 -14.89 -0.85
N GLU A 188 1.46 -14.36 -0.44
CA GLU A 188 0.29 -15.16 -0.05
C GLU A 188 -0.57 -15.50 -1.28
N VAL A 189 -0.18 -16.52 -2.06
CA VAL A 189 -0.90 -16.93 -3.29
C VAL A 189 -2.42 -17.12 -3.08
N PRO A 190 -2.91 -17.80 -2.01
CA PRO A 190 -4.34 -17.96 -1.82
C PRO A 190 -5.09 -16.64 -1.58
N LEU A 191 -4.43 -15.61 -1.06
CA LEU A 191 -5.01 -14.28 -0.92
C LEU A 191 -5.08 -13.59 -2.29
N VAL A 192 -4.01 -13.67 -3.10
CA VAL A 192 -3.97 -13.14 -4.47
C VAL A 192 -5.12 -13.69 -5.32
N GLU A 193 -5.33 -15.01 -5.31
CA GLU A 193 -6.43 -15.67 -6.04
C GLU A 193 -7.80 -15.15 -5.61
N LYS A 194 -8.02 -15.03 -4.28
CA LYS A 194 -9.26 -14.50 -3.71
C LYS A 194 -9.51 -13.06 -4.14
N LEU A 195 -8.49 -12.20 -4.03
CA LEU A 195 -8.59 -10.80 -4.43
C LEU A 195 -8.93 -10.67 -5.91
N ALA A 196 -8.25 -11.42 -6.78
CA ALA A 196 -8.52 -11.41 -8.21
C ALA A 196 -9.95 -11.84 -8.57
N GLN A 197 -10.54 -12.74 -7.79
CA GLN A 197 -11.92 -13.15 -7.96
C GLN A 197 -12.91 -12.11 -7.41
N TRP A 198 -12.61 -11.53 -6.24
CA TRP A 198 -13.61 -10.84 -5.42
C TRP A 198 -13.58 -9.32 -5.53
N THR A 199 -12.49 -8.70 -5.99
CA THR A 199 -12.40 -7.24 -6.03
C THR A 199 -13.17 -6.66 -7.22
N PRO A 200 -14.06 -5.68 -6.99
CA PRO A 200 -14.83 -5.03 -8.06
C PRO A 200 -14.14 -3.78 -8.64
N ILE A 201 -13.11 -3.26 -7.96
CA ILE A 201 -12.38 -2.04 -8.28
C ILE A 201 -10.88 -2.29 -8.30
N ALA A 202 -10.10 -1.30 -8.76
CA ALA A 202 -8.65 -1.41 -8.84
C ALA A 202 -8.06 -1.78 -7.46
N THR A 203 -7.17 -2.75 -7.45
CA THR A 203 -6.61 -3.31 -6.22
C THR A 203 -5.12 -3.52 -6.38
N THR A 204 -4.36 -3.01 -5.42
CA THR A 204 -2.92 -3.20 -5.32
C THR A 204 -2.61 -4.18 -4.19
N TYR A 205 -1.91 -5.26 -4.51
CA TYR A 205 -1.38 -6.20 -3.53
C TYR A 205 0.01 -5.74 -3.06
N ALA A 206 0.20 -5.71 -1.74
CA ALA A 206 1.49 -5.44 -1.11
C ALA A 206 1.82 -6.55 -0.11
N GLY A 207 3.02 -7.09 -0.18
CA GLY A 207 3.56 -7.98 0.85
C GLY A 207 4.26 -9.23 0.33
N GLY A 208 5.48 -9.45 0.84
CA GLY A 208 6.19 -10.73 0.71
C GLY A 208 6.97 -10.97 -0.59
N ILE A 209 6.79 -10.14 -1.62
CA ILE A 209 7.48 -10.27 -2.91
C ILE A 209 9.00 -10.34 -2.67
N ARG A 210 9.60 -11.46 -3.07
CA ARG A 210 11.02 -11.75 -2.94
C ARG A 210 11.76 -11.49 -4.24
N ASP A 211 11.24 -11.97 -5.35
CA ASP A 211 11.94 -12.00 -6.64
C ASP A 211 10.97 -11.92 -7.83
N ARG A 212 11.51 -12.04 -9.05
CA ARG A 212 10.71 -11.97 -10.29
C ARG A 212 9.71 -13.11 -10.41
N ALA A 213 9.96 -14.28 -9.82
CA ALA A 213 9.01 -15.39 -9.87
C ALA A 213 7.75 -15.07 -9.07
N ASP A 214 7.87 -14.34 -7.96
CA ASP A 214 6.69 -13.85 -7.23
C ASP A 214 5.87 -12.85 -8.07
N LEU A 215 6.51 -12.00 -8.88
CA LEU A 215 5.79 -11.11 -9.80
C LEU A 215 4.99 -11.92 -10.84
N GLN A 216 5.57 -13.00 -11.38
CA GLN A 216 4.88 -13.90 -12.30
C GLN A 216 3.70 -14.59 -11.62
N LEU A 217 3.89 -15.07 -10.39
CA LEU A 217 2.81 -15.68 -9.60
C LEU A 217 1.66 -14.71 -9.32
N ILE A 218 1.93 -13.43 -9.04
CA ILE A 218 0.86 -12.42 -8.90
C ILE A 218 0.13 -12.23 -10.23
N ASP A 219 0.82 -12.18 -11.36
CA ASP A 219 0.16 -11.99 -12.66
C ASP A 219 -0.75 -13.19 -13.00
N GLU A 220 -0.24 -14.41 -12.82
CA GLU A 220 -0.94 -15.67 -13.09
C GLU A 220 -2.12 -15.88 -12.13
N ALA A 221 -1.86 -15.93 -10.82
CA ALA A 221 -2.89 -16.14 -9.80
C ALA A 221 -3.85 -14.94 -9.70
N GLY A 222 -3.35 -13.75 -10.00
CA GLY A 222 -4.11 -12.51 -10.05
C GLY A 222 -4.94 -12.35 -11.31
N SER A 223 -4.81 -13.27 -12.29
CA SER A 223 -5.45 -13.20 -13.61
C SER A 223 -5.24 -11.84 -14.31
N GLY A 224 -4.08 -11.22 -14.08
CA GLY A 224 -3.74 -9.88 -14.56
C GLY A 224 -4.66 -8.74 -14.10
N ARG A 225 -5.48 -8.96 -13.05
CA ARG A 225 -6.45 -7.99 -12.48
C ARG A 225 -5.92 -7.18 -11.31
N LEU A 226 -4.83 -7.63 -10.68
CA LEU A 226 -4.22 -6.96 -9.55
C LEU A 226 -3.02 -6.13 -10.02
N ASP A 227 -2.81 -5.01 -9.34
CA ASP A 227 -1.54 -4.28 -9.34
C ASP A 227 -0.69 -4.79 -8.18
N PHE A 228 0.61 -4.46 -8.16
CA PHE A 228 1.52 -4.90 -7.11
C PHE A 228 2.45 -3.79 -6.63
N THR A 229 2.88 -3.91 -5.38
CA THR A 229 3.91 -3.09 -4.77
C THR A 229 5.03 -3.97 -4.23
N VAL A 230 6.27 -3.55 -4.47
CA VAL A 230 7.48 -4.15 -3.92
C VAL A 230 8.35 -3.06 -3.27
N GLY A 231 8.72 -3.28 -2.01
CA GLY A 231 9.63 -2.42 -1.26
C GLY A 231 10.98 -3.12 -1.03
N SER A 232 11.12 -3.79 0.10
CA SER A 232 12.39 -4.36 0.63
C SER A 232 13.22 -5.24 -0.33
N ALA A 233 12.61 -5.83 -1.37
CA ALA A 233 13.34 -6.63 -2.35
C ALA A 233 14.06 -5.81 -3.43
N LEU A 234 13.67 -4.53 -3.62
CA LEU A 234 14.25 -3.65 -4.63
C LEU A 234 15.63 -3.12 -4.24
N ASP A 235 16.53 -3.06 -5.21
CA ASP A 235 17.86 -2.46 -5.11
C ASP A 235 17.87 -0.99 -4.65
N ILE A 236 16.90 -0.18 -5.08
CA ILE A 236 16.74 1.21 -4.61
C ILE A 236 16.45 1.31 -3.10
N PHE A 237 16.08 0.19 -2.47
CA PHE A 237 15.92 0.04 -1.02
C PHE A 237 16.92 -0.95 -0.42
N GLY A 238 18.06 -1.19 -1.06
CA GLY A 238 19.12 -2.08 -0.55
C GLY A 238 18.83 -3.58 -0.74
N GLY A 239 17.72 -3.94 -1.38
CA GLY A 239 17.42 -5.30 -1.81
C GLY A 239 18.41 -5.81 -2.86
N LYS A 240 18.45 -7.13 -3.06
CA LYS A 240 19.43 -7.78 -3.96
C LYS A 240 18.81 -8.73 -4.97
N THR A 241 17.51 -8.93 -4.87
CA THR A 241 16.77 -9.98 -5.59
C THR A 241 15.93 -9.40 -6.73
N LEU A 242 15.64 -8.10 -6.70
CA LEU A 242 14.96 -7.37 -7.77
C LEU A 242 15.64 -6.02 -8.01
N THR A 243 15.83 -5.69 -9.27
CA THR A 243 16.19 -4.32 -9.64
C THR A 243 14.94 -3.49 -9.89
N TYR A 244 14.99 -2.21 -9.57
CA TYR A 244 13.93 -1.26 -9.90
C TYR A 244 13.63 -1.28 -11.41
N ARG A 245 14.69 -1.31 -12.25
CA ARG A 245 14.53 -1.32 -13.70
C ARG A 245 13.78 -2.55 -14.20
N ASP A 246 14.17 -3.75 -13.74
CA ASP A 246 13.49 -4.98 -14.13
C ASP A 246 12.01 -4.97 -13.72
N THR A 247 11.71 -4.35 -12.57
CA THR A 247 10.33 -4.22 -12.08
C THR A 247 9.50 -3.26 -12.95
N VAL A 248 10.10 -2.15 -13.38
CA VAL A 248 9.47 -1.22 -14.33
C VAL A 248 9.25 -1.86 -15.70
N ASP A 249 10.21 -2.66 -16.18
CA ASP A 249 10.12 -3.31 -17.49
C ASP A 249 9.12 -4.48 -17.49
N PHE A 250 9.02 -5.22 -16.38
CA PHE A 250 8.02 -6.27 -16.19
C PHE A 250 6.58 -5.76 -16.43
N ARG A 251 6.29 -4.53 -15.98
CA ARG A 251 5.01 -3.86 -16.25
C ARG A 251 4.77 -3.69 -17.76
N ARG A 252 5.79 -3.24 -18.51
CA ARG A 252 5.64 -2.88 -19.94
C ARG A 252 5.33 -4.10 -20.81
N SER A 253 6.01 -5.23 -20.56
CA SER A 253 5.76 -6.46 -21.31
C SER A 253 4.32 -6.98 -21.14
N ALA A 254 3.76 -6.88 -19.93
CA ALA A 254 2.37 -7.27 -19.67
C ALA A 254 1.33 -6.30 -20.26
N GLU A 255 1.70 -5.05 -20.58
CA GLU A 255 0.84 -4.10 -21.30
C GLU A 255 0.86 -4.38 -22.82
N GLU A 256 2.00 -4.76 -23.38
CA GLU A 256 2.16 -5.09 -24.81
C GLU A 256 1.47 -6.41 -25.20
N GLU A 257 1.58 -7.46 -24.40
CA GLU A 257 0.91 -8.76 -24.65
C GLU A 257 -0.62 -8.67 -24.64
N LYS A 258 -1.21 -7.63 -24.02
CA LYS A 258 -2.66 -7.41 -24.01
C LYS A 258 -3.19 -6.63 -25.23
N HIS A 259 -2.30 -6.06 -26.04
CA HIS A 259 -2.65 -5.27 -27.24
C HIS A 259 -2.29 -5.99 -28.55
N VAL A 260 -1.91 -7.27 -28.48
CA VAL A 260 -1.69 -8.18 -29.64
C VAL A 260 -2.80 -9.22 -29.67
#